data_AF-A0A1E8EXW9-F1
#
_entry.id   AF-A0A1E8EXW9-F1
#
_cell.length_a   1.000
_cell.length_b   1.000
_cell.length_c   1.000
_cell.angle_alpha   90.00
_cell.angle_beta   90.00
_cell.angle_gamma   90.00
#
_symmetry.space_group_name_H-M   'P 1'
#
loop_
_entity.id
_entity.type
_entity.pdbx_description
1 polymer ?
#
loop_
_entity_poly.entity_id
_entity_poly.type
_entity_poly.pdbx_seq_one_letter_code
_entity_poly.pdbx_strand_id
1 'polypeptide(L)'
;MQKEYCIKLFKNNALYINFNYTEFLETLYKIPKNQILYIHGNRKDKNSQLVLGHGQDPEDNFNEWYIRNKENRRFEDFKTNKQGKKYRNPSLTYSTYFLNKDEKGNWKNHIRYYATDNAVSIVEEYFDKSAKKTAHIISNNLDFFLKLKNIEEIIILGHSLSSVDYPYFKKIIDVNENPDKINWRISWYSEKDKTKIETFTQEAHIKMSNIELIRI
;
A
#
# COMPACT_ATOMS: atom_id res chain seq x y z
N MET A 1 31.97 3.38 6.97
CA MET A 1 31.34 2.90 8.22
C MET A 1 29.88 2.45 8.05
N GLN A 2 28.86 3.31 7.87
CA GLN A 2 27.45 2.85 7.78
C GLN A 2 27.18 1.89 6.61
N LYS A 3 27.74 2.14 5.43
CA LYS A 3 27.57 1.26 4.25
C LYS A 3 28.14 -0.15 4.46
N GLU A 4 29.30 -0.27 5.09
CA GLU A 4 29.89 -1.58 5.46
C GLU A 4 29.09 -2.30 6.53
N TYR A 5 28.52 -1.56 7.49
CA TYR A 5 27.68 -2.14 8.53
C TYR A 5 26.40 -2.73 7.92
N CYS A 6 25.72 -2.01 7.03
CA CYS A 6 24.54 -2.52 6.35
C CYS A 6 24.83 -3.76 5.51
N ILE A 7 25.99 -3.83 4.83
CA ILE A 7 26.39 -5.01 4.05
C ILE A 7 26.48 -6.26 4.94
N LYS A 8 26.97 -6.12 6.19
CA LYS A 8 27.06 -7.23 7.15
C LYS A 8 25.70 -7.75 7.62
N LEU A 9 24.61 -7.00 7.43
CA LEU A 9 23.26 -7.43 7.78
C LEU A 9 22.64 -8.36 6.72
N PHE A 10 23.17 -8.35 5.50
CA PHE A 10 22.72 -9.26 4.45
C PHE A 10 23.46 -10.61 4.58
N LYS A 11 22.70 -11.69 4.78
CA LYS A 11 23.22 -13.05 4.97
C LYS A 11 22.87 -13.92 3.76
N ASN A 12 23.81 -14.76 3.32
CA ASN A 12 23.59 -15.65 2.16
C ASN A 12 22.49 -16.70 2.38
N ASN A 13 22.12 -17.00 3.63
CA ASN A 13 21.06 -17.95 3.98
C ASN A 13 19.80 -17.26 4.53
N ALA A 14 19.52 -16.03 4.09
CA ALA A 14 18.33 -15.29 4.48
C ALA A 14 17.31 -15.22 3.34
N LEU A 15 16.04 -15.00 3.72
CA LEU A 15 14.97 -14.62 2.82
C LEU A 15 14.66 -13.13 3.02
N TYR A 16 14.25 -12.48 1.96
CA TYR A 16 14.06 -11.03 1.91
C TYR A 16 12.68 -10.68 1.43
N ILE A 17 11.98 -9.83 2.18
CA ILE A 17 10.74 -9.20 1.72
C ILE A 17 11.07 -7.74 1.40
N ASN A 18 10.92 -7.36 0.15
CA ASN A 18 11.14 -6.00 -0.32
C ASN A 18 9.80 -5.28 -0.47
N PHE A 19 9.63 -4.23 0.32
CA PHE A 19 8.49 -3.33 0.28
C PHE A 19 8.64 -2.22 -0.77
N ASN A 20 9.87 -2.04 -1.30
CA ASN A 20 10.16 -1.11 -2.38
C ASN A 20 10.01 -1.79 -3.74
N TYR A 21 9.76 -0.98 -4.76
CA TYR A 21 9.64 -1.44 -6.15
C TYR A 21 10.98 -1.60 -6.87
N THR A 22 12.09 -1.19 -6.25
CA THR A 22 13.43 -1.14 -6.83
C THR A 22 14.26 -2.37 -6.49
N GLU A 23 15.15 -2.74 -7.41
CA GLU A 23 15.94 -3.97 -7.42
C GLU A 23 17.28 -3.88 -6.69
N PHE A 24 17.39 -3.03 -5.66
CA PHE A 24 18.66 -2.77 -4.97
C PHE A 24 19.25 -4.03 -4.34
N LEU A 25 18.42 -4.93 -3.81
CA LEU A 25 18.84 -6.23 -3.27
C LEU A 25 19.61 -7.06 -4.32
N GLU A 26 19.11 -7.13 -5.54
CA GLU A 26 19.74 -7.86 -6.64
C GLU A 26 20.96 -7.10 -7.19
N THR A 27 20.81 -5.80 -7.45
CA THR A 27 21.80 -5.02 -8.20
C THR A 27 23.00 -4.58 -7.37
N LEU A 28 22.76 -4.10 -6.15
CA LEU A 28 23.79 -3.56 -5.27
C LEU A 28 24.30 -4.63 -4.31
N TYR A 29 23.40 -5.38 -3.68
CA TYR A 29 23.76 -6.38 -2.66
C TYR A 29 23.95 -7.80 -3.21
N LYS A 30 23.68 -8.01 -4.52
CA LYS A 30 23.87 -9.30 -5.21
C LYS A 30 23.10 -10.47 -4.60
N ILE A 31 21.97 -10.17 -3.96
CA ILE A 31 21.09 -11.20 -3.40
C ILE A 31 20.38 -11.94 -4.55
N PRO A 32 20.42 -13.29 -4.57
CA PRO A 32 19.68 -14.10 -5.52
C PRO A 32 18.18 -13.81 -5.54
N LYS A 33 17.59 -13.68 -6.73
CA LYS A 33 16.15 -13.37 -6.90
C LYS A 33 15.23 -14.38 -6.23
N ASN A 34 15.62 -15.66 -6.15
CA ASN A 34 14.83 -16.71 -5.50
C ASN A 34 14.74 -16.55 -3.96
N GLN A 35 15.56 -15.69 -3.37
CA GLN A 35 15.49 -15.33 -1.96
C GLN A 35 14.65 -14.07 -1.71
N ILE A 36 14.21 -13.37 -2.75
CA ILE A 36 13.55 -12.06 -2.64
C ILE A 36 12.08 -12.15 -3.04
N LEU A 37 11.20 -11.72 -2.14
CA LEU A 37 9.82 -11.42 -2.43
C LEU A 37 9.66 -9.91 -2.62
N TYR A 38 9.27 -9.49 -3.82
CA TYR A 38 8.79 -8.12 -4.07
C TYR A 38 7.30 -8.05 -3.76
N ILE A 39 6.95 -7.76 -2.52
CA ILE A 39 5.56 -7.92 -2.03
C ILE A 39 4.56 -6.97 -2.70
N HIS A 40 5.05 -5.88 -3.28
CA HIS A 40 4.27 -4.91 -4.04
C HIS A 40 4.59 -4.89 -5.55
N GLY A 41 5.29 -5.92 -6.05
CA GLY A 41 5.74 -6.00 -7.43
C GLY A 41 7.10 -5.33 -7.67
N ASN A 42 7.66 -5.59 -8.86
CA ASN A 42 8.99 -5.11 -9.27
C ASN A 42 8.84 -4.20 -10.49
N ARG A 43 9.38 -2.98 -10.42
CA ARG A 43 9.26 -1.98 -11.51
C ARG A 43 9.81 -2.44 -12.86
N LYS A 44 10.74 -3.41 -12.88
CA LYS A 44 11.33 -3.96 -14.11
C LYS A 44 10.49 -5.07 -14.73
N ASP A 45 9.60 -5.68 -13.96
CA ASP A 45 8.73 -6.73 -14.45
C ASP A 45 7.48 -6.10 -15.07
N LYS A 46 7.52 -5.94 -16.40
CA LYS A 46 6.43 -5.37 -17.20
C LYS A 46 5.16 -6.23 -17.20
N ASN A 47 5.26 -7.49 -16.78
CA ASN A 47 4.13 -8.42 -16.72
C ASN A 47 3.50 -8.46 -15.32
N SER A 48 4.16 -7.88 -14.31
CA SER A 48 3.61 -7.76 -12.96
C SER A 48 3.02 -6.37 -12.75
N GLN A 49 1.83 -6.31 -12.16
CA GLN A 49 1.26 -5.03 -11.74
C GLN A 49 1.93 -4.56 -10.45
N LEU A 50 2.26 -3.28 -10.39
CA LEU A 50 2.72 -2.65 -9.17
C LEU A 50 1.52 -2.41 -8.25
N VAL A 51 1.64 -2.86 -7.02
CA VAL A 51 0.66 -2.56 -5.97
C VAL A 51 0.96 -1.15 -5.46
N LEU A 52 -0.01 -0.25 -5.54
CA LEU A 52 0.04 1.13 -5.09
C LEU A 52 -1.10 1.39 -4.07
N GLY A 53 -0.82 2.19 -3.05
CA GLY A 53 -1.85 2.67 -2.11
C GLY A 53 -1.50 2.52 -0.63
N HIS A 54 -2.27 3.20 0.22
CA HIS A 54 -2.04 3.33 1.66
C HIS A 54 -2.88 2.35 2.50
N GLY A 55 -3.01 1.09 2.07
CA GLY A 55 -3.64 0.01 2.87
C GLY A 55 -5.12 0.19 3.22
N GLN A 56 -5.76 1.23 2.70
CA GLN A 56 -7.20 1.45 2.80
C GLN A 56 -7.87 0.89 1.55
N ASP A 57 -9.04 0.29 1.74
CA ASP A 57 -9.86 -0.18 0.63
C ASP A 57 -10.26 1.03 -0.23
N PRO A 58 -10.02 1.01 -1.56
CA PRO A 58 -10.48 2.07 -2.46
C PRO A 58 -11.97 2.34 -2.34
N GLU A 59 -12.78 1.32 -2.06
CA GLU A 59 -14.22 1.43 -1.92
C GLU A 59 -14.59 2.20 -0.64
N ASP A 60 -13.91 1.91 0.47
CA ASP A 60 -14.09 2.66 1.73
C ASP A 60 -13.70 4.13 1.56
N ASN A 61 -12.56 4.40 0.92
CA ASN A 61 -12.09 5.75 0.63
C ASN A 61 -13.06 6.52 -0.27
N PHE A 62 -13.60 5.84 -1.29
CA PHE A 62 -14.60 6.40 -2.17
C PHE A 62 -15.89 6.73 -1.41
N ASN A 63 -16.37 5.82 -0.58
CA ASN A 63 -17.58 5.99 0.22
C ASN A 63 -17.46 7.17 1.19
N GLU A 64 -16.34 7.26 1.93
CA GLU A 64 -16.06 8.39 2.82
C GLU A 64 -16.03 9.72 2.06
N TRP A 65 -15.34 9.75 0.92
CA TRP A 65 -15.28 10.94 0.07
C TRP A 65 -16.66 11.32 -0.46
N TYR A 66 -17.46 10.35 -0.92
CA TYR A 66 -18.80 10.59 -1.43
C TYR A 66 -19.71 11.17 -0.35
N ILE A 67 -19.76 10.55 0.84
CA ILE A 67 -20.59 11.01 1.96
C ILE A 67 -20.22 12.44 2.36
N ARG A 68 -18.92 12.74 2.45
CA ARG A 68 -18.43 14.09 2.79
C ARG A 68 -18.80 15.15 1.75
N ASN A 69 -18.99 14.76 0.50
CA ASN A 69 -19.16 15.68 -0.61
C ASN A 69 -20.57 15.71 -1.22
N LYS A 70 -21.47 14.77 -0.88
CA LYS A 70 -22.81 14.68 -1.48
C LYS A 70 -23.66 15.94 -1.31
N GLU A 71 -23.45 16.71 -0.24
CA GLU A 71 -24.17 17.98 0.03
C GLU A 71 -23.33 19.22 -0.33
N ASN A 72 -22.15 19.03 -0.90
CA ASN A 72 -21.28 20.14 -1.23
C ASN A 72 -21.84 20.87 -2.45
N ARG A 73 -21.99 22.20 -2.35
CA ARG A 73 -22.41 23.08 -3.43
C ARG A 73 -21.67 22.83 -4.74
N ARG A 74 -20.41 22.36 -4.70
CA ARG A 74 -19.60 21.96 -5.88
C ARG A 74 -20.24 20.85 -6.73
N PHE A 75 -21.06 19.98 -6.14
CA PHE A 75 -21.69 18.83 -6.80
C PHE A 75 -23.21 18.95 -6.94
N GLU A 76 -23.76 20.17 -6.81
CA GLU A 76 -25.15 20.44 -7.22
C GLU A 76 -25.33 20.36 -8.73
N ASP A 77 -26.52 19.93 -9.16
CA ASP A 77 -26.93 19.79 -10.56
C ASP A 77 -26.85 21.09 -11.37
N PHE A 78 -27.10 22.21 -10.70
CA PHE A 78 -27.15 23.52 -11.30
C PHE A 78 -26.18 24.48 -10.62
N LYS A 79 -25.54 25.30 -11.44
CA LYS A 79 -24.67 26.39 -11.01
C LYS A 79 -25.26 27.71 -11.43
N THR A 80 -24.94 28.74 -10.67
CA THR A 80 -25.32 30.12 -10.98
C THR A 80 -24.07 30.90 -11.36
N ASN A 81 -24.08 31.57 -12.51
CA ASN A 81 -22.97 32.46 -12.89
C ASN A 81 -23.04 33.79 -12.13
N LYS A 82 -22.05 34.67 -12.31
CA LYS A 82 -22.03 35.99 -11.65
C LYS A 82 -23.23 36.88 -11.99
N GLN A 83 -23.93 36.59 -13.09
CA GLN A 83 -25.12 37.32 -13.58
C GLN A 83 -26.44 36.69 -13.11
N GLY A 84 -26.40 35.69 -12.20
CA GLY A 84 -27.61 35.04 -11.70
C GLY A 84 -28.21 33.96 -12.61
N LYS A 85 -27.61 33.68 -13.78
CA LYS A 85 -28.12 32.68 -14.72
C LYS A 85 -27.77 31.27 -14.26
N LYS A 86 -28.79 30.40 -14.15
CA LYS A 86 -28.62 28.97 -13.86
C LYS A 86 -28.16 28.19 -15.11
N TYR A 87 -27.22 27.27 -14.93
CA TYR A 87 -26.74 26.34 -15.95
C TYR A 87 -26.41 24.98 -15.33
N ARG A 88 -26.44 23.91 -16.13
CA ARG A 88 -26.10 22.55 -15.66
C ARG A 88 -24.62 22.47 -15.27
N ASN A 89 -24.32 21.76 -14.19
CA ASN A 89 -22.96 21.59 -13.70
C ASN A 89 -22.09 20.84 -14.73
N PRO A 90 -21.03 21.49 -15.27
CA PRO A 90 -20.16 20.88 -16.27
C PRO A 90 -19.00 20.09 -15.63
N SER A 91 -18.98 19.90 -14.32
CA SER A 91 -17.90 19.13 -13.67
C SER A 91 -17.96 17.67 -14.12
N LEU A 92 -16.80 17.15 -14.54
CA LEU A 92 -16.64 15.73 -14.87
C LEU A 92 -16.93 14.88 -13.63
N THR A 93 -16.33 15.24 -12.50
CA THR A 93 -16.52 14.58 -11.20
C THR A 93 -17.98 14.53 -10.76
N TYR A 94 -18.73 15.62 -10.97
CA TYR A 94 -20.18 15.64 -10.71
C TYR A 94 -20.90 14.64 -11.62
N SER A 95 -20.64 14.70 -12.92
CA SER A 95 -21.31 13.88 -13.93
C SER A 95 -21.05 12.38 -13.71
N THR A 96 -19.84 12.05 -13.26
CA THR A 96 -19.46 10.67 -12.95
C THR A 96 -20.15 10.16 -11.69
N TYR A 97 -19.98 10.87 -10.56
CA TYR A 97 -20.20 10.29 -9.23
C TYR A 97 -21.49 10.76 -8.55
N PHE A 98 -22.04 11.93 -8.92
CA PHE A 98 -23.19 12.53 -8.21
C PHE A 98 -24.45 12.63 -9.06
N LEU A 99 -24.34 12.57 -10.39
CA LEU A 99 -25.48 12.58 -11.30
C LEU A 99 -26.22 11.23 -11.28
N ASN A 100 -27.51 11.25 -10.93
CA ASN A 100 -28.37 10.06 -10.91
C ASN A 100 -28.44 9.36 -12.28
N LYS A 101 -28.32 8.03 -12.29
CA LYS A 101 -28.30 7.20 -13.52
C LYS A 101 -29.55 7.39 -14.38
N ASP A 102 -30.70 7.64 -13.77
CA ASP A 102 -31.97 7.84 -14.49
C ASP A 102 -32.05 9.20 -15.20
N GLU A 103 -31.25 10.19 -14.79
CA GLU A 103 -31.10 11.48 -15.49
C GLU A 103 -30.00 11.47 -16.56
N LYS A 104 -29.17 10.41 -16.62
CA LYS A 104 -28.06 10.28 -17.60
C LYS A 104 -28.55 10.14 -19.04
N GLY A 105 -29.81 9.77 -19.26
CA GLY A 105 -30.43 9.70 -20.58
C GLY A 105 -30.65 11.06 -21.27
N ASN A 106 -30.42 12.18 -20.57
CA ASN A 106 -30.67 13.53 -21.08
C ASN A 106 -29.38 14.31 -21.40
N TRP A 107 -28.27 13.60 -21.65
CA TRP A 107 -27.06 14.27 -22.11
C TRP A 107 -27.20 14.71 -23.55
N LYS A 108 -27.34 16.02 -23.77
CA LYS A 108 -27.30 16.65 -25.10
C LYS A 108 -26.01 16.36 -25.90
N ASN A 109 -25.03 15.64 -25.35
CA ASN A 109 -23.77 15.32 -26.00
C ASN A 109 -23.26 13.91 -25.61
N HIS A 110 -23.59 12.91 -26.42
CA HIS A 110 -23.19 11.50 -26.20
C HIS A 110 -21.66 11.30 -26.18
N ILE A 111 -20.88 12.11 -26.90
CA ILE A 111 -19.41 12.02 -26.90
C ILE A 111 -18.85 12.26 -25.50
N ARG A 112 -19.47 13.18 -24.76
CA ARG A 112 -19.10 13.46 -23.38
C ARG A 112 -19.39 12.28 -22.45
N TYR A 113 -20.46 11.52 -22.71
CA TYR A 113 -20.74 10.28 -21.97
C TYR A 113 -19.64 9.26 -22.14
N TYR A 114 -19.37 8.90 -23.39
CA TYR A 114 -18.36 7.89 -23.69
C TYR A 114 -16.98 8.29 -23.19
N ALA A 115 -16.60 9.57 -23.32
CA ALA A 115 -15.33 10.05 -22.79
C ALA A 115 -15.25 9.95 -21.26
N THR A 116 -16.35 10.25 -20.56
CA THR A 116 -16.43 10.18 -19.09
C THR A 116 -16.38 8.73 -18.62
N ASP A 117 -17.20 7.87 -19.21
CA ASP A 117 -17.30 6.45 -18.87
C ASP A 117 -15.97 5.73 -19.09
N ASN A 118 -15.35 5.91 -20.26
CA ASN A 118 -14.02 5.33 -20.54
C ASN A 118 -12.94 5.84 -19.59
N ALA A 119 -12.89 7.15 -19.32
CA ALA A 119 -11.88 7.71 -18.41
C ALA A 119 -12.03 7.16 -16.99
N VAL A 120 -13.28 6.99 -16.54
CA VAL A 120 -13.59 6.46 -15.21
C VAL A 120 -13.25 4.99 -15.14
N SER A 121 -13.65 4.19 -16.12
CA SER A 121 -13.28 2.77 -16.18
C SER A 121 -11.77 2.57 -16.16
N ILE A 122 -11.00 3.34 -16.93
CA ILE A 122 -9.53 3.25 -16.94
C ILE A 122 -8.95 3.58 -15.56
N VAL A 123 -9.46 4.63 -14.91
CA VAL A 123 -8.95 5.10 -13.63
C VAL A 123 -9.34 4.16 -12.50
N GLU A 124 -10.60 3.75 -12.42
CA GLU A 124 -11.10 2.80 -11.41
C GLU A 124 -10.46 1.43 -11.58
N GLU A 125 -10.34 0.92 -12.81
CA GLU A 125 -9.65 -0.34 -13.08
C GLU A 125 -8.17 -0.27 -12.66
N TYR A 126 -7.50 0.86 -12.91
CA TYR A 126 -6.13 1.06 -12.43
C TYR A 126 -6.05 1.11 -10.91
N PHE A 127 -6.95 1.85 -10.25
CA PHE A 127 -6.98 1.92 -8.78
C PHE A 127 -7.32 0.57 -8.16
N ASP A 128 -8.31 -0.16 -8.67
CA ASP A 128 -8.70 -1.47 -8.17
C ASP A 128 -7.61 -2.52 -8.31
N LYS A 129 -6.90 -2.49 -9.45
CA LYS A 129 -5.79 -3.41 -9.73
C LYS A 129 -4.52 -3.04 -8.97
N SER A 130 -4.28 -1.75 -8.75
CA SER A 130 -3.11 -1.30 -8.00
C SER A 130 -3.36 -1.31 -6.50
N ALA A 131 -4.60 -1.25 -6.03
CA ALA A 131 -4.92 -1.17 -4.61
C ALA A 131 -4.23 -2.24 -3.78
N LYS A 132 -3.72 -1.83 -2.61
CA LYS A 132 -3.12 -2.71 -1.63
C LYS A 132 -4.18 -3.58 -0.93
N LYS A 133 -4.72 -4.56 -1.66
CA LYS A 133 -5.59 -5.61 -1.12
C LYS A 133 -4.73 -6.60 -0.35
N THR A 134 -4.27 -6.19 0.83
CA THR A 134 -3.25 -6.88 1.64
C THR A 134 -3.56 -8.37 1.84
N ALA A 135 -4.83 -8.72 2.09
CA ALA A 135 -5.26 -10.11 2.22
C ALA A 135 -5.01 -10.92 0.93
N HIS A 136 -5.32 -10.35 -0.23
CA HIS A 136 -5.06 -10.97 -1.53
C HIS A 136 -3.56 -11.10 -1.81
N ILE A 137 -2.77 -10.07 -1.48
CA ILE A 137 -1.31 -10.09 -1.63
C ILE A 137 -0.69 -11.20 -0.77
N ILE A 138 -1.13 -11.34 0.48
CA ILE A 138 -0.69 -12.43 1.36
C ILE A 138 -1.08 -13.78 0.76
N SER A 139 -2.31 -13.93 0.27
CA SER A 139 -2.78 -15.18 -0.32
C SER A 139 -1.98 -15.58 -1.56
N ASN A 140 -1.68 -14.64 -2.46
CA ASN A 140 -0.93 -14.90 -3.68
C ASN A 140 0.53 -15.26 -3.41
N ASN A 141 1.07 -14.86 -2.26
CA ASN A 141 2.46 -15.11 -1.88
C ASN A 141 2.60 -16.12 -0.74
N LEU A 142 1.56 -16.94 -0.49
CA LEU A 142 1.51 -17.87 0.63
C LEU A 142 2.71 -18.83 0.63
N ASP A 143 3.13 -19.32 -0.54
CA ASP A 143 4.30 -20.19 -0.68
C ASP A 143 5.59 -19.56 -0.16
N PHE A 144 5.74 -18.23 -0.29
CA PHE A 144 6.89 -17.53 0.27
C PHE A 144 6.75 -17.41 1.79
N PHE A 145 5.58 -17.01 2.29
CA PHE A 145 5.33 -16.94 3.74
C PHE A 145 5.52 -18.29 4.44
N LEU A 146 5.17 -19.40 3.79
CA LEU A 146 5.38 -20.75 4.35
C LEU A 146 6.85 -21.15 4.44
N LYS A 147 7.76 -20.48 3.72
CA LYS A 147 9.22 -20.64 3.89
C LYS A 147 9.76 -19.87 5.09
N LEU A 148 8.97 -18.95 5.66
CA LEU A 148 9.33 -18.12 6.81
C LEU A 148 9.01 -18.80 8.16
N LYS A 149 9.03 -20.14 8.20
CA LYS A 149 8.83 -20.92 9.42
C LYS A 149 10.17 -21.12 10.13
N ASN A 150 10.12 -21.24 11.46
CA ASN A 150 11.27 -21.50 12.32
C ASN A 150 12.38 -20.46 12.16
N ILE A 151 12.01 -19.19 12.04
CA ILE A 151 12.97 -18.09 11.95
C ILE A 151 13.55 -17.81 13.34
N GLU A 152 14.86 -17.58 13.39
CA GLU A 152 15.58 -17.19 14.62
C GLU A 152 15.72 -15.66 14.73
N GLU A 153 15.79 -14.96 13.59
CA GLU A 153 16.08 -13.53 13.53
C GLU A 153 15.30 -12.84 12.39
N ILE A 154 14.70 -11.70 12.69
CA ILE A 154 14.11 -10.77 11.71
C ILE A 154 14.86 -9.45 11.77
N ILE A 155 15.35 -8.99 10.62
CA ILE A 155 16.02 -7.69 10.48
C ILE A 155 15.13 -6.75 9.65
N ILE A 156 14.75 -5.61 10.20
CA ILE A 156 13.96 -4.59 9.52
C ILE A 156 14.85 -3.39 9.19
N LEU A 157 14.97 -3.08 7.90
CA LEU A 157 15.80 -1.99 7.39
C LEU A 157 14.95 -0.96 6.63
N GLY A 158 15.03 0.31 7.03
CA GLY A 158 14.44 1.44 6.29
C GLY A 158 12.94 1.34 6.08
N HIS A 159 12.21 0.70 7.00
CA HIS A 159 10.77 0.48 6.92
C HIS A 159 10.02 1.48 7.81
N SER A 160 8.87 1.96 7.35
CA SER A 160 8.07 2.97 8.07
C SER A 160 7.38 2.43 9.33
N LEU A 161 7.18 1.11 9.39
CA LEU A 161 6.40 0.38 10.40
C LEU A 161 4.99 0.95 10.58
N SER A 162 4.39 1.40 9.48
CA SER A 162 3.00 1.86 9.50
C SER A 162 2.03 0.70 9.72
N SER A 163 0.88 0.97 10.34
CA SER A 163 -0.20 0.00 10.56
C SER A 163 -0.68 -0.66 9.26
N VAL A 164 -0.54 0.05 8.13
CA VAL A 164 -0.84 -0.44 6.78
C VAL A 164 -0.02 -1.67 6.38
N ASP A 165 1.17 -1.86 6.94
CA ASP A 165 2.05 -3.01 6.68
C ASP A 165 1.96 -4.08 7.75
N TYR A 166 1.33 -3.78 8.90
CA TYR A 166 1.19 -4.69 10.02
C TYR A 166 0.64 -6.08 9.63
N PRO A 167 -0.35 -6.22 8.71
CA PRO A 167 -0.85 -7.55 8.36
C PRO A 167 0.23 -8.49 7.77
N TYR A 168 1.26 -7.95 7.11
CA TYR A 168 2.37 -8.76 6.63
C TYR A 168 3.24 -9.25 7.78
N PHE A 169 3.58 -8.37 8.74
CA PHE A 169 4.34 -8.75 9.93
C PHE A 169 3.57 -9.77 10.77
N LYS A 170 2.26 -9.54 10.96
CA LYS A 170 1.38 -10.51 11.62
C LYS A 170 1.43 -11.87 10.92
N LYS A 171 1.35 -11.90 9.58
CA LYS A 171 1.46 -13.16 8.84
C LYS A 171 2.80 -13.86 9.04
N ILE A 172 3.92 -13.12 9.11
CA ILE A 172 5.26 -13.67 9.40
C ILE A 172 5.30 -14.26 10.81
N ILE A 173 4.72 -13.58 11.80
CA ILE A 173 4.62 -14.06 13.18
C ILE A 173 3.77 -15.33 13.24
N ASP A 174 2.59 -15.31 12.62
CA ASP A 174 1.59 -16.40 12.66
C ASP A 174 2.09 -17.72 12.03
N VAL A 175 3.01 -17.67 11.07
CA VAL A 175 3.57 -18.90 10.47
C VAL A 175 4.62 -19.57 11.35
N ASN A 176 5.12 -18.91 12.39
CA ASN A 176 6.14 -19.45 13.29
C ASN A 176 5.48 -20.09 14.53
N GLU A 177 5.93 -21.30 14.88
CA GLU A 177 5.40 -22.03 16.06
C GLU A 177 5.81 -21.37 17.38
N ASN A 178 6.97 -20.71 17.41
CA ASN A 178 7.54 -20.08 18.61
C ASN A 178 7.92 -18.62 18.34
N PRO A 179 6.95 -17.72 18.06
CA PRO A 179 7.24 -16.32 17.70
C PRO A 179 7.98 -15.57 18.81
N ASP A 180 7.75 -15.96 20.07
CA ASP A 180 8.41 -15.44 21.26
C ASP A 180 9.92 -15.68 21.33
N LYS A 181 10.48 -16.56 20.47
CA LYS A 181 11.91 -16.85 20.40
C LYS A 181 12.62 -16.07 19.28
N ILE A 182 11.85 -15.37 18.44
CA ILE A 182 12.40 -14.61 17.32
C ILE A 182 13.11 -13.37 17.87
N ASN A 183 14.36 -13.17 17.47
CA ASN A 183 15.11 -11.95 17.73
C ASN A 183 14.81 -10.92 16.63
N TRP A 184 14.58 -9.68 17.01
CA TRP A 184 14.24 -8.59 16.12
C TRP A 184 15.33 -7.54 16.13
N ARG A 185 15.86 -7.20 14.96
CA ARG A 185 16.80 -6.09 14.80
C ARG A 185 16.18 -5.03 13.93
N ILE A 186 15.87 -3.87 14.52
CA ILE A 186 15.07 -2.85 13.86
C ILE A 186 15.89 -1.58 13.68
N SER A 187 16.00 -1.13 12.44
CA SER A 187 16.75 0.06 12.10
C SER A 187 15.96 1.34 12.40
N TRP A 188 16.62 2.38 12.91
CA TRP A 188 16.05 3.71 13.11
C TRP A 188 17.01 4.81 12.65
N TYR A 189 16.46 5.96 12.25
CA TYR A 189 17.22 7.14 11.83
C TYR A 189 16.92 8.36 12.72
N SER A 190 15.66 8.53 13.11
CA SER A 190 15.15 9.66 13.90
C SER A 190 14.46 9.19 15.18
N GLU A 191 14.33 10.07 16.18
CA GLU A 191 13.59 9.76 17.42
C GLU A 191 12.11 9.40 17.15
N LYS A 192 11.52 9.94 16.08
CA LYS A 192 10.16 9.58 15.65
C LYS A 192 10.05 8.11 15.24
N ASP A 193 11.14 7.51 14.76
CA ASP A 193 11.15 6.09 14.38
C ASP A 193 11.09 5.21 15.63
N LYS A 194 11.72 5.61 16.74
CA LYS A 194 11.66 4.85 18.00
C LYS A 194 10.22 4.74 18.52
N THR A 195 9.46 5.83 18.49
CA THR A 195 8.05 5.82 18.89
C THR A 195 7.23 4.86 18.02
N LYS A 196 7.47 4.83 16.70
CA LYS A 196 6.78 3.89 15.80
C LYS A 196 7.18 2.45 16.09
N ILE A 197 8.45 2.20 16.41
CA ILE A 197 8.95 0.88 16.80
C ILE A 197 8.25 0.43 18.09
N GLU A 198 8.12 1.30 19.08
CA GLU A 198 7.39 1.01 20.32
C GLU A 198 5.92 0.67 20.07
N THR A 199 5.22 1.45 19.23
CA THR A 199 3.84 1.13 18.83
C THR A 199 3.77 -0.25 18.15
N PHE A 200 4.64 -0.49 17.17
CA PHE A 200 4.68 -1.76 16.45
C PHE A 200 4.94 -2.95 17.37
N THR A 201 5.88 -2.83 18.32
CA THR A 201 6.26 -3.94 19.20
C THR A 201 5.17 -4.25 20.22
N GLN A 202 4.45 -3.23 20.69
CA GLN A 202 3.25 -3.39 21.52
C GLN A 202 2.14 -4.10 20.75
N GLU A 203 1.82 -3.64 19.53
CA GLU A 203 0.79 -4.24 18.68
C GLU A 203 1.15 -5.68 18.26
N ALA A 204 2.42 -5.97 18.02
CA ALA A 204 2.91 -7.30 17.66
C ALA A 204 3.17 -8.22 18.88
N HIS A 205 2.98 -7.73 20.11
CA HIS A 205 3.27 -8.43 21.36
C HIS A 205 4.72 -8.98 21.45
N ILE A 206 5.69 -8.23 20.91
CA ILE A 206 7.11 -8.63 20.91
C ILE A 206 7.76 -8.22 22.24
N LYS A 207 8.46 -9.16 22.88
CA LYS A 207 9.19 -8.89 24.13
C LYS A 207 10.36 -7.95 23.88
N MET A 208 10.50 -6.93 24.71
CA MET A 208 11.62 -5.97 24.63
C MET A 208 13.00 -6.62 24.74
N SER A 209 13.11 -7.75 25.45
CA SER A 209 14.36 -8.54 25.53
C SER A 209 14.84 -9.09 24.20
N ASN A 210 13.95 -9.21 23.22
CA ASN A 210 14.24 -9.78 21.91
C ASN A 210 14.47 -8.70 20.86
N ILE A 211 14.54 -7.41 21.24
CA ILE A 211 14.65 -6.29 20.31
C ILE A 211 16.01 -5.63 20.45
N GLU A 212 16.73 -5.54 19.34
CA GLU A 212 17.94 -4.73 19.18
C GLU A 212 17.65 -3.57 18.23
N LEU A 213 17.93 -2.34 18.66
CA LEU A 213 17.79 -1.15 17.82
C LEU A 213 19.12 -0.84 17.11
N ILE A 214 19.07 -0.74 15.78
CA ILE A 214 20.24 -0.41 14.95
C ILE A 214 20.10 1.01 14.44
N ARG A 215 21.08 1.88 14.72
CA ARG A 215 21.12 3.21 14.10
C ARG A 215 21.80 3.13 12.74
N ILE A 216 21.11 3.60 11.70
CA ILE A 216 21.62 3.70 10.32
C ILE A 216 21.60 5.13 9.79
#